data_AF-A0A6B8QXE2-F1
#
_entry.id   AF-A0A6B8QXE2-F1
#
_cell.length_a   1.000
_cell.length_b   1.000
_cell.length_c   1.000
_cell.angle_alpha   90.00
_cell.angle_beta   90.00
_cell.angle_gamma   90.00
#
_symmetry.space_group_name_H-M   'P 1'
#
loop_
_entity.id
_entity.type
_entity.pdbx_description
1 polymer ?
#
loop_
_entity_poly.entity_id
_entity_poly.type
_entity_poly.pdbx_seq_one_letter_code
_entity_poly.pdbx_strand_id
1 'polypeptide(L)'
;MTAFVGGFKVTVRVSLDYEAPSRHLWCVDEDDDMPSFIAHLEAEAAAASGRMLLSFPEARSERRGVLVNDAPGNEALDQLAALLADETYRKAVASRDMAW
;
A
#
# COMPACT_ATOMS: atom_id res chain seq x y z
N MET A 1 -18.17 -0.87 29.41
CA MET A 1 -18.28 -1.79 28.26
C MET A 1 -18.19 -0.93 27.00
N THR A 2 -17.03 -0.89 26.37
CA THR A 2 -16.79 -0.11 25.14
C THR A 2 -16.94 -1.04 23.95
N ALA A 3 -18.06 -0.95 23.26
CA ALA A 3 -18.23 -1.61 21.97
C ALA A 3 -17.62 -0.69 20.90
N PHE A 4 -16.51 -1.11 20.30
CA PHE A 4 -16.02 -0.53 19.05
C PHE A 4 -16.91 -1.06 17.92
N VAL A 5 -17.77 -0.21 17.38
CA VAL A 5 -18.54 -0.47 16.16
C VAL A 5 -17.87 0.29 15.03
N GLY A 6 -17.40 -0.42 14.00
CA GLY A 6 -17.28 0.15 12.64
C GLY A 6 -15.94 0.75 12.21
N GLY A 7 -14.80 0.32 12.78
CA GLY A 7 -13.49 0.71 12.25
C GLY A 7 -13.00 -0.24 11.15
N PHE A 8 -12.72 0.28 9.95
CA PHE A 8 -11.89 -0.44 8.97
C PHE A 8 -10.41 -0.26 9.33
N LYS A 9 -9.67 -1.36 9.29
CA LYS A 9 -8.21 -1.39 9.30
C LYS A 9 -7.75 -1.68 7.87
N VAL A 10 -6.99 -0.77 7.28
CA VAL A 10 -6.28 -1.03 6.04
C VAL A 10 -4.81 -1.29 6.35
N THR A 11 -4.27 -2.37 5.80
CA THR A 11 -2.85 -2.72 5.93
C THR A 11 -2.22 -2.61 4.55
N VAL A 12 -1.22 -1.74 4.40
CA VAL A 12 -0.40 -1.64 3.19
C VAL A 12 0.91 -2.39 3.44
N ARG A 13 1.26 -3.29 2.55
CA ARG A 13 2.54 -4.01 2.52
C ARG A 13 3.36 -3.48 1.36
N VAL A 14 4.61 -3.17 1.64
CA VAL A 14 5.59 -2.79 0.62
C VAL A 14 6.63 -3.89 0.54
N SER A 15 6.79 -4.46 -0.66
CA SER A 15 7.80 -5.46 -0.97
C SER A 15 8.78 -4.86 -1.96
N LEU A 16 10.07 -4.99 -1.69
CA LEU A 16 11.13 -4.47 -2.56
C LEU A 16 11.68 -5.61 -3.41
N ASP A 17 11.72 -5.41 -4.72
CA ASP A 17 12.35 -6.33 -5.64
C ASP A 17 13.83 -5.95 -5.82
N TYR A 18 14.70 -6.61 -5.06
CA TYR A 18 16.14 -6.44 -5.13
C TYR A 18 16.77 -7.26 -6.26
N GLU A 19 16.02 -8.16 -6.92
CA GLU A 19 16.55 -9.05 -7.95
C GLU A 19 16.51 -8.47 -9.35
N ALA A 20 15.93 -7.28 -9.57
CA ALA A 20 15.98 -6.58 -10.87
C ALA A 20 17.42 -6.10 -11.18
N PRO A 21 18.21 -6.81 -12.00
CA PRO A 21 19.62 -6.54 -12.16
C PRO A 21 19.81 -5.92 -13.53
N SER A 22 19.80 -4.60 -13.66
CA SER A 22 20.48 -4.02 -14.82
C SER A 22 20.82 -2.57 -14.59
N ARG A 23 22.00 -2.22 -15.09
CA ARG A 23 22.61 -0.90 -15.26
C ARG A 23 21.69 0.21 -15.84
N HIS A 24 20.41 -0.06 -16.10
CA HIS A 24 19.38 0.86 -16.59
C HIS A 24 18.57 1.55 -15.48
N LEU A 25 18.66 1.09 -14.22
CA LEU A 25 18.12 1.81 -13.05
C LEU A 25 19.10 2.84 -12.46
N TRP A 26 20.31 2.90 -13.03
CA TRP A 26 21.29 3.95 -12.77
C TRP A 26 21.15 5.06 -13.83
N CYS A 27 19.95 5.60 -13.99
CA CYS A 27 19.86 6.95 -14.57
C CYS A 27 20.36 7.92 -13.50
N VAL A 28 21.69 7.91 -13.34
CA VAL A 28 22.48 8.98 -12.75
C VAL A 28 22.36 10.13 -13.73
N ASP A 29 21.26 10.87 -13.66
CA ASP A 29 21.34 12.27 -14.04
C ASP A 29 22.27 12.93 -13.03
N GLU A 30 23.16 13.77 -13.54
CA GLU A 30 24.42 14.22 -12.96
C GLU A 30 24.33 15.08 -11.67
N ASP A 31 23.27 14.94 -10.86
CA ASP A 31 23.14 15.58 -9.55
C ASP A 31 22.50 14.59 -8.54
N ASP A 32 23.32 14.16 -7.57
CA ASP A 32 23.01 13.37 -6.36
C ASP A 32 22.74 11.84 -6.49
N ASP A 33 23.78 11.08 -6.14
CA ASP A 33 23.90 9.62 -5.99
C ASP A 33 22.86 8.99 -5.03
N MET A 34 21.68 8.59 -5.50
CA MET A 34 20.81 7.70 -4.69
C MET A 34 20.33 6.48 -5.48
N PRO A 35 20.54 5.25 -4.98
CA PRO A 35 20.06 4.05 -5.64
C PRO A 35 18.52 4.06 -5.66
N SER A 36 17.95 3.80 -6.82
CA SER A 36 16.51 3.58 -6.97
C SER A 36 16.20 2.09 -7.00
N PHE A 37 15.09 1.70 -6.40
CA PHE A 37 14.58 0.32 -6.36
C PHE A 37 13.14 0.26 -6.86
N ILE A 38 12.74 -0.94 -7.29
CA ILE A 38 11.36 -1.21 -7.68
C ILE A 38 10.61 -1.75 -6.47
N ALA A 39 9.55 -1.05 -6.08
CA ALA A 39 8.64 -1.47 -5.02
C ALA A 39 7.34 -2.02 -5.59
N HIS A 40 6.79 -2.97 -4.85
CA HIS A 40 5.47 -3.51 -5.03
C HIS A 40 4.63 -3.19 -3.79
N LEU A 41 3.51 -2.50 -3.97
CA LEU A 41 2.58 -2.17 -2.90
C LEU A 41 1.30 -2.99 -3.01
N GLU A 42 0.90 -3.58 -1.91
CA GLU A 42 -0.37 -4.31 -1.77
C GLU A 42 -1.13 -3.80 -0.56
N ALA A 43 -2.43 -3.55 -0.70
CA ALA A 43 -3.27 -3.09 0.38
C ALA A 43 -4.47 -4.01 0.58
N GLU A 44 -4.76 -4.34 1.83
CA GLU A 44 -5.87 -5.19 2.26
C GLU A 44 -6.68 -4.50 3.36
N ALA A 45 -8.01 -4.55 3.26
CA ALA A 45 -8.92 -4.01 4.26
C ALA A 45 -9.54 -5.12 5.09
N ALA A 46 -9.72 -4.86 6.39
CA ALA A 46 -10.50 -5.68 7.30
C ALA A 46 -11.34 -4.79 8.23
N ALA A 47 -12.58 -5.17 8.52
CA ALA A 47 -13.38 -4.49 9.54
C ALA A 47 -13.26 -5.21 10.88
N ALA A 48 -13.09 -4.45 11.97
CA ALA A 48 -13.15 -4.98 13.32
C ALA A 48 -14.63 -5.14 13.74
N SER A 49 -15.04 -6.38 14.05
CA SER A 49 -16.33 -6.69 14.63
C SER A 49 -16.13 -7.48 15.92
N GLY A 50 -16.31 -6.82 17.06
CA GLY A 50 -16.03 -7.40 18.37
C GLY A 50 -14.55 -7.81 18.52
N ARG A 51 -14.28 -9.12 18.55
CA ARG A 51 -12.92 -9.69 18.62
C ARG A 51 -12.42 -10.26 17.28
N MET A 52 -13.22 -10.15 16.21
CA MET A 52 -12.90 -10.72 14.91
C MET A 52 -12.54 -9.61 13.91
N LEU A 53 -11.59 -9.92 13.03
CA LEU A 53 -11.29 -9.12 11.85
C LEU A 53 -11.94 -9.82 10.65
N LEU A 54 -12.91 -9.14 10.03
CA LEU A 54 -13.55 -9.59 8.80
C LEU A 54 -12.79 -8.98 7.63
N SER A 55 -12.04 -9.79 6.89
CA SER A 55 -11.31 -9.35 5.70
C SER A 55 -12.28 -9.04 4.55
N PHE A 56 -11.91 -8.09 3.69
CA PHE A 56 -12.61 -7.75 2.45
C PHE A 56 -11.68 -8.05 1.25
N PRO A 57 -11.58 -9.31 0.80
CA PRO A 57 -10.67 -9.71 -0.28
C PRO A 57 -10.90 -8.94 -1.58
N GLU A 58 -12.15 -8.65 -1.91
CA GLU A 58 -12.57 -7.89 -3.08
C GLU A 58 -12.14 -6.42 -3.05
N ALA A 59 -11.78 -5.91 -1.87
CA ALA A 59 -11.29 -4.55 -1.71
C ALA A 59 -9.77 -4.41 -1.91
N ARG A 60 -9.05 -5.53 -2.15
CA ARG A 60 -7.60 -5.53 -2.32
C ARG A 60 -7.19 -4.60 -3.47
N SER A 61 -6.15 -3.80 -3.23
CA SER A 61 -5.55 -2.94 -4.25
C SER A 61 -4.06 -3.21 -4.34
N GLU A 62 -3.52 -3.10 -5.54
CA GLU A 62 -2.14 -3.50 -5.84
C GLU A 62 -1.52 -2.50 -6.82
N ARG A 63 -0.26 -2.12 -6.59
CA ARG A 63 0.54 -1.29 -7.49
C ARG A 63 1.94 -1.86 -7.63
N ARG A 64 2.21 -2.42 -8.81
CA ARG A 64 3.52 -2.98 -9.21
C ARG A 64 4.38 -1.94 -9.90
N GLY A 65 5.70 -2.14 -9.85
CA GLY A 65 6.63 -1.39 -10.69
C GLY A 65 6.84 0.06 -10.25
N VAL A 66 6.67 0.37 -8.95
CA VAL A 66 6.86 1.72 -8.43
C VAL A 66 8.35 1.98 -8.29
N LEU A 67 8.87 2.98 -8.99
CA LEU A 67 10.25 3.43 -8.79
C LEU A 67 10.33 4.25 -7.51
N VAL A 68 11.29 3.90 -6.66
CA VAL A 68 11.45 4.50 -5.35
C VAL A 68 12.92 4.81 -5.14
N ASN A 69 13.21 6.04 -4.71
CA ASN A 69 14.58 6.46 -4.39
C ASN A 69 14.91 6.12 -2.93
N ASP A 70 16.14 5.67 -2.68
CA ASP A 70 16.67 5.43 -1.33
C ASP A 70 17.07 6.73 -0.62
N ALA A 71 16.15 7.69 -0.58
CA ALA A 71 16.32 8.95 0.15
C ALA A 71 15.68 8.84 1.55
N PRO A 72 16.24 9.50 2.58
CA PRO A 72 15.62 9.56 3.90
C PRO A 72 14.22 10.17 3.80
N GLY A 73 13.21 9.44 4.27
CA GLY A 73 11.82 9.92 4.37
C GLY A 73 10.89 9.54 3.22
N ASN A 74 11.42 9.16 2.05
CA ASN A 74 10.69 8.56 0.93
C ASN A 74 9.22 9.01 0.74
N GLU A 75 8.99 10.33 0.74
CA GLU A 75 7.64 10.91 0.81
C GLU A 75 6.74 10.44 -0.35
N ALA A 76 7.34 10.15 -1.51
CA ALA A 76 6.63 9.60 -2.66
C ALA A 76 6.06 8.20 -2.38
N LEU A 77 6.82 7.33 -1.70
CA LEU A 77 6.35 6.00 -1.29
C LEU A 77 5.23 6.12 -0.26
N ASP A 78 5.36 7.03 0.70
CA ASP A 78 4.33 7.28 1.72
C ASP A 78 3.03 7.81 1.09
N GLN A 79 3.13 8.74 0.14
CA GLN A 79 1.97 9.23 -0.62
C GLN A 79 1.29 8.10 -1.41
N LEU A 80 2.08 7.24 -2.07
CA LEU A 80 1.54 6.09 -2.80
C LEU A 80 0.88 5.08 -1.87
N ALA A 81 1.48 4.81 -0.72
CA ALA A 81 0.89 3.95 0.30
C ALA A 81 -0.43 4.53 0.84
N ALA A 82 -0.48 5.85 1.10
CA ALA A 82 -1.69 6.53 1.54
C ALA A 82 -2.81 6.49 0.48
N LEU A 83 -2.47 6.75 -0.79
CA LEU A 83 -3.42 6.66 -1.91
C LEU A 83 -3.96 5.23 -2.06
N LEU A 84 -3.09 4.23 -1.97
CA LEU A 84 -3.49 2.83 -2.05
C LEU A 84 -4.37 2.42 -0.87
N ALA A 85 -4.08 2.94 0.32
CA ALA A 85 -4.88 2.71 1.52
C ALA A 85 -6.29 3.30 1.37
N ASP A 86 -6.41 4.54 0.88
CA ASP A 86 -7.70 5.21 0.65
C ASP A 86 -8.50 4.51 -0.46
N GLU A 87 -7.87 4.10 -1.55
CA GLU A 87 -8.52 3.31 -2.60
C GLU A 87 -9.11 2.00 -2.04
N THR A 88 -8.31 1.26 -1.28
CA THR A 88 -8.71 -0.01 -0.65
C THR A 88 -9.83 0.20 0.37
N TYR A 89 -9.75 1.28 1.16
CA TYR A 89 -10.82 1.64 2.08
C TYR A 89 -12.14 1.91 1.36
N ARG A 90 -12.13 2.72 0.29
CA ARG A 90 -13.34 3.04 -0.48
C ARG A 90 -13.96 1.79 -1.11
N LYS A 91 -13.14 0.88 -1.63
CA LYS A 91 -13.62 -0.42 -2.13
C LYS A 91 -14.27 -1.25 -1.01
N ALA A 92 -13.65 -1.31 0.17
CA ALA A 92 -14.19 -2.05 1.31
C ALA A 92 -15.53 -1.51 1.80
N VAL A 93 -15.69 -0.18 1.81
CA VAL A 93 -16.98 0.46 2.12
C VAL A 93 -18.04 0.09 1.09
N ALA A 94 -17.72 0.20 -0.20
CA ALA A 94 -18.66 -0.17 -1.28
C ALA A 94 -19.08 -1.65 -1.22
N SER A 95 -18.13 -2.56 -0.95
CA SER A 95 -18.42 -3.99 -0.83
C SER A 95 -19.27 -4.32 0.39
N ARG A 96 -19.04 -3.63 1.51
CA ARG A 96 -19.89 -3.78 2.71
C ARG A 96 -21.34 -3.38 2.39
N ASP A 97 -21.54 -2.26 1.70
CA ASP A 97 -22.88 -1.73 1.43
C ASP A 97 -23.65 -2.56 0.36
N MET A 98 -22.96 -3.37 -0.45
CA MET A 98 -23.59 -4.33 -1.38
C MET A 98 -23.97 -5.68 -0.74
N ALA A 99 -23.48 -5.97 0.48
CA ALA A 99 -23.73 -7.23 1.18
C ALA A 99 -25.00 -7.23 2.06
N TRP A 100 -25.75 -6.12 2.06
CA TRP A 100 -26.98 -5.90 2.83
C TRP A 100 -28.13 -5.50 1.89
#